data_AF-G4ZZW4-F1
#
_entry.id   AF-G4ZZW4-F1
#
_cell.length_a   1.000
_cell.length_b   1.000
_cell.length_c   1.000
_cell.angle_alpha   90.00
_cell.angle_beta   90.00
_cell.angle_gamma   90.00
#
_symmetry.space_group_name_H-M   'P 1'
#
loop_
_entity.id
_entity.type
_entity.pdbx_description
1 polymer ?
#
loop_
_entity_poly.entity_id
_entity_poly.type
_entity_poly.pdbx_seq_one_letter_code
_entity_poly.pdbx_strand_id
1 'polypeptide(L)'
;MSGRRLQEKLEKKRRLEATGNKDIAKLEAYFGTSMEVNLASLPTVGVHTPSSWPGPYWPTYQDSINVIWSPGEPSAAEKYATAFGLDVTDFMDKVSKDNGIDSMSSHTVCSLDSDCSSLTDGSSCAIRTGKSSGYCIPTWYGICHAWTPASMLEEEPRCAVTYNGVTFQPLDIKALLSDVYDGATVSTVFTGTRYNGGTDSTDEYGRHSSDSYRDLNPAYFHIAATNLLGKLNATFIADVTAGSEVWNQPVRGFKVYEQTNMTLEEAASTFYGLEEYPWNSAAKSIVYVKTRLSWIFETYTDGALVSTGKVDSYTTGAYYYYILEMDDDGNIIGGEWVYDSDDDHPDFIWFPKAKPAADTVTSIGLSYADVSLLLQKSVACEGSSSGSTAAGSAESSTLASNVASSSGSTAFSSQPGSASAASTAASTAGSNNAATVAPVTEAPAATEAPVATEATTTNTWATTAPAATMATPSTNQWTHNSQGSGNNQGSWLSFFHWW
;
A
#
# COMPACT_ATOMS: atom_id res chain seq x y z
N MET A 1 10.72 -40.79 -23.10
CA MET A 1 11.68 -39.67 -23.08
C MET A 1 12.69 -39.94 -21.97
N SER A 2 13.99 -39.84 -22.23
CA SER A 2 15.04 -40.14 -21.24
C SER A 2 14.92 -39.23 -20.01
N GLY A 3 15.07 -39.80 -18.80
CA GLY A 3 15.01 -39.06 -17.53
C GLY A 3 15.93 -37.84 -17.52
N ARG A 4 17.07 -37.91 -18.22
CA ARG A 4 18.01 -36.79 -18.38
C ARG A 4 17.43 -35.61 -19.16
N ARG A 5 16.54 -35.85 -20.13
CA ARG A 5 15.84 -34.79 -20.89
C ARG A 5 14.68 -34.17 -20.12
N LEU A 6 14.06 -34.94 -19.21
CA LEU A 6 13.05 -34.44 -18.30
C LEU A 6 13.71 -33.62 -17.19
N GLN A 7 14.87 -34.07 -16.69
CA GLN A 7 15.69 -33.38 -15.71
C GLN A 7 16.37 -32.14 -16.30
N GLU A 8 16.86 -32.16 -17.55
CA GLU A 8 17.32 -30.95 -18.26
C GLU A 8 16.16 -29.99 -18.59
N LYS A 9 14.95 -30.50 -18.85
CA LYS A 9 13.75 -29.67 -19.03
C LYS A 9 13.26 -29.10 -17.70
N LEU A 10 13.36 -29.86 -16.61
CA LEU A 10 13.08 -29.43 -15.25
C LEU A 10 14.14 -28.47 -14.77
N GLU A 11 15.43 -28.65 -15.06
CA GLU A 11 16.52 -27.70 -14.81
C GLU A 11 16.38 -26.44 -15.68
N LYS A 12 15.94 -26.56 -16.95
CA LYS A 12 15.60 -25.39 -17.79
C LYS A 12 14.31 -24.69 -17.37
N LYS A 13 13.35 -25.38 -16.75
CA LYS A 13 12.14 -24.79 -16.16
C LYS A 13 12.38 -24.25 -14.74
N ARG A 14 13.29 -24.89 -13.98
CA ARG A 14 13.85 -24.50 -12.67
C ARG A 14 14.89 -23.39 -12.82
N ARG A 15 15.20 -22.96 -14.04
CA ARG A 15 15.73 -21.61 -14.29
C ARG A 15 14.60 -20.58 -14.22
N LEU A 16 13.98 -20.53 -13.06
CA LEU A 16 13.61 -19.26 -12.46
C LEU A 16 14.69 -19.13 -11.36
N GLU A 17 15.57 -18.13 -11.35
CA GLU A 17 15.26 -16.74 -11.69
C GLU A 17 16.46 -15.92 -12.18
N ALA A 18 16.51 -15.72 -13.49
CA ALA A 18 17.17 -14.53 -14.06
C ALA A 18 16.17 -13.35 -14.19
N THR A 19 14.96 -13.51 -13.66
CA THR A 19 13.88 -12.50 -13.66
C THR A 19 14.18 -11.37 -12.69
N GLY A 20 14.85 -11.66 -11.56
CA GLY A 20 15.32 -10.64 -10.62
C GLY A 20 16.09 -9.50 -11.30
N ASN A 21 16.96 -9.83 -12.28
CA ASN A 21 17.73 -8.81 -12.99
C ASN A 21 16.87 -7.88 -13.86
N LYS A 22 15.70 -8.32 -14.36
CA LYS A 22 14.87 -7.45 -15.22
C LYS A 22 14.13 -6.40 -14.41
N ASP A 23 13.54 -6.80 -13.29
CA ASP A 23 12.82 -5.86 -12.43
C ASP A 23 13.79 -4.97 -11.64
N ILE A 24 14.91 -5.50 -11.17
CA ILE A 24 16.02 -4.68 -10.66
C ILE A 24 16.48 -3.67 -11.72
N ALA A 25 16.70 -4.09 -12.97
CA ALA A 25 17.12 -3.16 -14.03
C ALA A 25 16.07 -2.05 -14.30
N LYS A 26 14.77 -2.33 -14.16
CA LYS A 26 13.73 -1.28 -14.24
C LYS A 26 13.86 -0.29 -13.09
N LEU A 27 14.09 -0.75 -11.86
CA LEU A 27 14.35 0.11 -10.70
C LEU A 27 15.60 0.97 -10.93
N GLU A 28 16.70 0.34 -11.33
CA GLU A 28 17.97 1.03 -11.56
C GLU A 28 17.87 2.07 -12.67
N ALA A 29 17.17 1.75 -13.77
CA ALA A 29 16.93 2.69 -14.86
C ALA A 29 16.07 3.88 -14.41
N TYR A 30 15.10 3.66 -13.53
CA TYR A 30 14.24 4.74 -13.02
C TYR A 30 14.97 5.62 -12.00
N PHE A 31 15.64 5.03 -11.02
CA PHE A 31 16.34 5.77 -9.96
C PHE A 31 17.73 6.29 -10.39
N GLY A 32 18.25 5.82 -11.53
CA GLY A 32 19.55 6.24 -12.05
C GLY A 32 20.74 5.77 -11.20
N THR A 33 20.56 4.71 -10.40
CA THR A 33 21.57 4.13 -9.52
C THR A 33 21.41 2.62 -9.46
N SER A 34 22.51 1.89 -9.28
CA SER A 34 22.46 0.46 -9.03
C SER A 34 21.79 0.15 -7.69
N MET A 35 21.05 -0.96 -7.64
CA MET A 35 20.50 -1.47 -6.39
C MET A 35 21.61 -2.18 -5.59
N GLU A 36 21.63 -1.96 -4.29
CA GLU A 36 22.45 -2.76 -3.39
C GLU A 36 21.90 -4.19 -3.33
N VAL A 37 22.77 -5.18 -3.47
CA VAL A 37 22.41 -6.60 -3.45
C VAL A 37 23.19 -7.39 -2.40
N ASN A 38 24.23 -6.80 -1.82
CA ASN A 38 24.98 -7.42 -0.74
C ASN A 38 24.18 -7.31 0.56
N LEU A 39 23.78 -8.45 1.15
CA LEU A 39 22.86 -8.46 2.28
C LEU A 39 23.39 -7.68 3.50
N ALA A 40 24.70 -7.75 3.76
CA ALA A 40 25.32 -7.05 4.88
C ALA A 40 25.35 -5.51 4.70
N SER A 41 25.17 -5.04 3.46
CA SER A 41 25.14 -3.62 3.09
C SER A 41 23.72 -3.05 2.95
N LEU A 42 22.70 -3.91 3.09
CA LEU A 42 21.30 -3.53 3.08
C LEU A 42 20.81 -3.11 4.46
N PRO A 43 20.02 -2.03 4.55
CA PRO A 43 19.43 -1.61 5.82
C PRO A 43 18.37 -2.61 6.28
N THR A 44 18.32 -2.88 7.58
CA THR A 44 17.29 -3.75 8.19
C THR A 44 16.02 -3.00 8.57
N VAL A 45 15.99 -1.67 8.40
CA VAL A 45 14.81 -0.84 8.63
C VAL A 45 14.78 0.30 7.61
N GLY A 46 13.60 0.56 7.05
CA GLY A 46 13.33 1.70 6.20
C GLY A 46 11.91 2.19 6.45
N VAL A 47 11.74 3.49 6.63
CA VAL A 47 10.43 4.14 6.81
C VAL A 47 10.38 5.36 5.92
N HIS A 48 9.38 5.44 5.06
CA HIS A 48 9.19 6.60 4.19
C HIS A 48 8.56 7.75 4.97
N THR A 49 9.18 8.93 4.88
CA THR A 49 8.70 10.15 5.53
C THR A 49 8.66 11.34 4.55
N PRO A 50 7.55 12.10 4.48
CA PRO A 50 6.30 11.90 5.20
C PRO A 50 5.58 10.60 4.76
N SER A 51 4.75 10.06 5.65
CA SER A 51 3.91 8.91 5.30
C SER A 51 2.92 9.30 4.20
N SER A 52 2.60 8.37 3.30
CA SER A 52 1.40 8.48 2.49
C SER A 52 0.17 8.66 3.38
N TRP A 53 -0.80 9.46 2.94
CA TRP A 53 -1.98 9.77 3.76
C TRP A 53 -3.06 8.69 3.66
N PRO A 54 -3.72 8.33 4.79
CA PRO A 54 -4.89 7.45 4.75
C PRO A 54 -6.07 8.11 4.05
N GLY A 55 -6.81 7.32 3.28
CA GLY A 55 -8.04 7.70 2.58
C GLY A 55 -8.81 6.44 2.17
N PRO A 56 -10.09 6.54 1.81
CA PRO A 56 -10.86 5.39 1.38
C PRO A 56 -10.52 5.04 -0.08
N TYR A 57 -10.81 3.80 -0.48
CA TYR A 57 -10.71 3.35 -1.88
C TYR A 57 -11.91 3.78 -2.74
N TRP A 58 -12.80 4.64 -2.21
CA TRP A 58 -14.02 5.17 -2.85
C TRP A 58 -14.83 4.08 -3.59
N PRO A 59 -15.54 3.23 -2.83
CA PRO A 59 -16.10 1.99 -3.38
C PRO A 59 -17.15 2.26 -4.45
N THR A 60 -17.10 1.47 -5.53
CA THR A 60 -18.08 1.53 -6.63
C THR A 60 -19.50 1.29 -6.13
N TYR A 61 -19.68 0.34 -5.19
CA TYR A 61 -21.00 0.03 -4.63
C TYR A 61 -21.60 1.17 -3.77
N GLN A 62 -20.78 2.15 -3.37
CA GLN A 62 -21.20 3.37 -2.68
C GLN A 62 -21.33 4.58 -3.62
N ASP A 63 -21.28 4.34 -4.93
CA ASP A 63 -21.30 5.35 -6.00
C ASP A 63 -20.04 6.22 -6.07
N SER A 64 -18.87 5.66 -5.75
CA SER A 64 -17.57 6.36 -5.79
C SER A 64 -17.61 7.66 -4.96
N ILE A 65 -17.07 8.78 -5.46
CA ILE A 65 -17.01 10.07 -4.76
C ILE A 65 -18.38 10.79 -4.67
N ASN A 66 -19.46 10.19 -5.20
CA ASN A 66 -20.83 10.63 -4.91
C ASN A 66 -21.28 10.22 -3.51
N VAL A 67 -20.55 9.33 -2.83
CA VAL A 67 -20.90 8.90 -1.47
C VAL A 67 -21.00 10.10 -0.51
N ILE A 68 -22.07 10.14 0.26
CA ILE A 68 -22.23 11.09 1.37
C ILE A 68 -21.50 10.50 2.58
N TRP A 69 -20.21 10.81 2.69
CA TRP A 69 -19.38 10.32 3.79
C TRP A 69 -19.64 11.04 5.12
N SER A 70 -20.13 12.30 5.07
CA SER A 70 -20.54 13.08 6.24
C SER A 70 -22.05 13.30 6.20
N PRO A 71 -22.84 12.68 7.11
CA PRO A 71 -24.29 12.82 7.12
C PRO A 71 -24.75 14.28 7.20
N GLY A 72 -25.64 14.67 6.29
CA GLY A 72 -26.18 16.03 6.21
C GLY A 72 -25.35 17.01 5.37
N GLU A 73 -24.18 16.60 4.89
CA GLU A 73 -23.35 17.38 3.96
C GLU A 73 -23.50 16.86 2.52
N PRO A 74 -23.30 17.72 1.50
CA PRO A 74 -23.18 17.27 0.11
C PRO A 74 -21.96 16.36 -0.09
N SER A 75 -22.00 15.50 -1.12
CA SER A 75 -20.86 14.66 -1.51
C SER A 75 -19.70 15.51 -2.07
N ALA A 76 -18.50 14.93 -2.16
CA ALA A 76 -17.35 15.61 -2.75
C ALA A 76 -17.62 16.02 -4.21
N ALA A 77 -18.29 15.15 -4.98
CA ALA A 77 -18.70 15.44 -6.35
C ALA A 77 -19.70 16.61 -6.44
N GLU A 78 -20.74 16.64 -5.59
CA GLU A 78 -21.71 17.74 -5.56
C GLU A 78 -21.05 19.06 -5.18
N LYS A 79 -20.14 19.03 -4.19
CA LYS A 79 -19.37 20.21 -3.77
C LYS A 79 -18.52 20.75 -4.92
N TYR A 80 -17.80 19.88 -5.63
CA TYR A 80 -16.99 20.28 -6.78
C TYR A 80 -17.84 20.89 -7.88
N ALA A 81 -18.90 20.20 -8.31
CA ALA A 81 -19.78 20.71 -9.36
C ALA A 81 -20.36 22.09 -9.00
N THR A 82 -20.82 22.25 -7.76
CA THR A 82 -21.37 23.53 -7.27
C THR A 82 -20.33 24.64 -7.27
N ALA A 83 -19.14 24.39 -6.72
CA ALA A 83 -18.12 25.43 -6.56
C ALA A 83 -17.51 25.90 -7.89
N PHE A 84 -17.45 25.03 -8.89
CA PHE A 84 -16.87 25.30 -10.21
C PHE A 84 -17.91 25.55 -11.30
N GLY A 85 -19.20 25.68 -10.93
CA GLY A 85 -20.27 26.09 -11.84
C GLY A 85 -20.64 25.04 -12.88
N LEU A 86 -20.50 23.76 -12.53
CA LEU A 86 -20.97 22.63 -13.33
C LEU A 86 -22.42 22.27 -12.96
N ASP A 87 -23.11 21.58 -13.86
CA ASP A 87 -24.40 20.98 -13.52
C ASP A 87 -24.18 19.79 -12.57
N VAL A 88 -24.72 19.89 -11.36
CA VAL A 88 -24.53 18.89 -10.30
C VAL A 88 -25.04 17.52 -10.74
N THR A 89 -26.20 17.45 -11.39
CA THR A 89 -26.80 16.16 -11.77
C THR A 89 -25.97 15.49 -12.86
N ASP A 90 -25.59 16.23 -13.90
CA ASP A 90 -24.75 15.74 -14.99
C ASP A 90 -23.37 15.29 -14.49
N PHE A 91 -22.73 16.06 -13.60
CA PHE A 91 -21.42 15.71 -13.04
C PHE A 91 -21.50 14.42 -12.20
N MET A 92 -22.46 14.32 -11.28
CA MET A 92 -22.63 13.12 -10.46
C MET A 92 -23.05 11.89 -11.30
N ASP A 93 -23.84 12.07 -12.35
CA ASP A 93 -24.18 11.00 -13.30
C ASP A 93 -22.95 10.54 -14.09
N LYS A 94 -22.03 11.43 -14.43
CA LYS A 94 -20.74 11.08 -15.06
C LYS A 94 -19.84 10.31 -14.10
N VAL A 95 -19.68 10.78 -12.85
CA VAL A 95 -18.97 10.04 -11.79
C VAL A 95 -19.52 8.63 -11.64
N SER A 96 -20.85 8.48 -11.59
CA SER A 96 -21.48 7.17 -11.41
C SER A 96 -21.24 6.23 -12.59
N LYS A 97 -21.28 6.75 -13.83
CA LYS A 97 -21.04 5.97 -15.05
C LYS A 97 -19.58 5.57 -15.24
N ASP A 98 -18.65 6.37 -14.73
CA ASP A 98 -17.21 6.12 -14.86
C ASP A 98 -16.74 5.14 -13.77
N ASN A 99 -17.03 5.44 -12.51
CA ASN A 99 -16.46 4.72 -11.35
C ASN A 99 -17.49 4.23 -10.32
N GLY A 100 -18.75 4.69 -10.40
CA GLY A 100 -19.80 4.39 -9.44
C GLY A 100 -20.78 3.31 -9.88
N ILE A 101 -22.02 3.37 -9.38
CA ILE A 101 -23.02 2.31 -9.53
C ILE A 101 -23.44 2.12 -10.99
N ASP A 102 -23.61 3.21 -11.75
CA ASP A 102 -24.06 3.12 -13.15
C ASP A 102 -22.98 2.54 -14.09
N SER A 103 -21.71 2.53 -13.69
CA SER A 103 -20.63 1.83 -14.40
C SER A 103 -20.86 0.31 -14.47
N MET A 104 -21.65 -0.23 -13.52
CA MET A 104 -21.96 -1.66 -13.40
C MET A 104 -23.32 -2.02 -14.01
N SER A 105 -23.80 -1.24 -14.99
CA SER A 105 -25.12 -1.43 -15.62
C SER A 105 -25.35 -2.79 -16.30
N SER A 106 -24.29 -3.57 -16.53
CA SER A 106 -24.34 -4.95 -17.04
C SER A 106 -24.57 -6.01 -15.97
N HIS A 107 -24.48 -5.65 -14.69
CA HIS A 107 -24.65 -6.56 -13.56
C HIS A 107 -26.12 -6.86 -13.27
N THR A 108 -26.36 -7.87 -12.42
CA THR A 108 -27.71 -8.25 -11.96
C THR A 108 -28.42 -7.06 -11.32
N VAL A 109 -29.59 -6.70 -11.86
CA VAL A 109 -30.45 -5.66 -11.28
C VAL A 109 -31.03 -6.12 -9.95
N CYS A 110 -31.02 -5.25 -8.95
CA CYS A 110 -31.50 -5.55 -7.60
C CYS A 110 -32.32 -4.38 -7.02
N SER A 111 -33.13 -4.68 -6.01
CA SER A 111 -33.80 -3.69 -5.15
C SER A 111 -33.52 -3.94 -3.67
N LEU A 112 -33.06 -5.14 -3.29
CA LEU A 112 -32.66 -5.53 -1.94
C LEU A 112 -31.43 -6.43 -2.01
N ASP A 113 -30.64 -6.50 -0.93
CA ASP A 113 -29.47 -7.40 -0.86
C ASP A 113 -29.81 -8.88 -1.10
N SER A 114 -31.03 -9.30 -0.78
CA SER A 114 -31.49 -10.68 -1.03
C SER A 114 -31.46 -11.05 -2.51
N ASP A 115 -31.59 -10.08 -3.42
CA ASP A 115 -31.55 -10.31 -4.87
C ASP A 115 -30.14 -10.72 -5.35
N CYS A 116 -29.11 -10.41 -4.56
CA CYS A 116 -27.70 -10.73 -4.83
C CYS A 116 -27.24 -12.04 -4.17
N SER A 117 -28.09 -12.69 -3.35
CA SER A 117 -27.71 -13.83 -2.50
C SER A 117 -27.26 -15.09 -3.24
N SER A 118 -27.57 -15.20 -4.54
CA SER A 118 -27.11 -16.31 -5.38
C SER A 118 -25.68 -16.12 -5.90
N LEU A 119 -25.12 -14.92 -5.77
CA LEU A 119 -23.77 -14.59 -6.18
C LEU A 119 -22.77 -14.99 -5.08
N THR A 120 -21.61 -15.49 -5.48
CA THR A 120 -20.54 -15.94 -4.57
C THR A 120 -19.30 -15.07 -4.67
N ASP A 121 -19.49 -13.78 -4.96
CA ASP A 121 -18.44 -12.79 -5.27
C ASP A 121 -18.43 -11.59 -4.29
N GLY A 122 -19.17 -11.69 -3.18
CA GLY A 122 -19.25 -10.62 -2.18
C GLY A 122 -20.08 -9.42 -2.62
N SER A 123 -20.98 -9.60 -3.60
CA SER A 123 -21.88 -8.54 -4.06
C SER A 123 -22.91 -8.08 -3.01
N SER A 124 -23.15 -6.78 -2.96
CA SER A 124 -24.28 -6.15 -2.26
C SER A 124 -25.14 -5.37 -3.25
N CYS A 125 -26.42 -5.17 -2.93
CA CYS A 125 -27.30 -4.39 -3.78
C CYS A 125 -27.01 -2.89 -3.62
N ALA A 126 -26.33 -2.33 -4.62
CA ALA A 126 -25.95 -0.92 -4.64
C ALA A 126 -27.01 -0.08 -5.36
N ILE A 127 -27.58 0.91 -4.68
CA ILE A 127 -28.63 1.79 -5.20
C ILE A 127 -28.21 3.25 -5.04
N ARG A 128 -28.18 4.00 -6.15
CA ARG A 128 -27.89 5.45 -6.11
C ARG A 128 -28.92 6.21 -5.30
N THR A 129 -28.51 7.31 -4.67
CA THR A 129 -29.40 8.22 -3.95
C THR A 129 -30.55 8.68 -4.86
N GLY A 130 -31.78 8.55 -4.37
CA GLY A 130 -32.99 8.93 -5.13
C GLY A 130 -33.47 7.91 -6.17
N LYS A 131 -32.82 6.75 -6.30
CA LYS A 131 -33.29 5.63 -7.14
C LYS A 131 -33.95 4.53 -6.29
N SER A 132 -34.75 3.69 -6.94
CA SER A 132 -35.47 2.58 -6.29
C SER A 132 -34.90 1.19 -6.60
N SER A 133 -33.94 1.11 -7.52
CA SER A 133 -33.26 -0.11 -7.95
C SER A 133 -31.84 0.24 -8.39
N GLY A 134 -30.96 -0.75 -8.36
CA GLY A 134 -29.59 -0.62 -8.83
C GLY A 134 -29.03 -1.98 -9.21
N TYR A 135 -27.79 -2.27 -8.83
CA TYR A 135 -27.06 -3.44 -9.31
C TYR A 135 -26.35 -4.18 -8.18
N CYS A 136 -26.20 -5.49 -8.31
CA CYS A 136 -25.35 -6.30 -7.43
C CYS A 136 -23.89 -6.04 -7.78
N ILE A 137 -23.15 -5.38 -6.88
CA ILE A 137 -21.77 -4.96 -7.11
C ILE A 137 -20.87 -5.58 -6.02
N PRO A 138 -19.78 -6.28 -6.39
CA PRO A 138 -18.76 -6.73 -5.45
C PRO A 138 -18.24 -5.57 -4.62
N THR A 139 -18.26 -5.73 -3.30
CA THR A 139 -17.97 -4.61 -2.39
C THR A 139 -16.51 -4.15 -2.42
N TRP A 140 -15.59 -4.97 -2.94
CA TRP A 140 -14.18 -4.62 -3.09
C TRP A 140 -13.88 -3.71 -4.29
N TYR A 141 -14.81 -3.56 -5.24
CA TYR A 141 -14.61 -2.67 -6.39
C TYR A 141 -14.47 -1.22 -5.93
N GLY A 142 -13.43 -0.55 -6.42
CA GLY A 142 -13.19 0.87 -6.24
C GLY A 142 -11.87 1.30 -6.83
N ILE A 143 -11.36 2.45 -6.39
CA ILE A 143 -10.20 3.13 -6.99
C ILE A 143 -8.99 3.14 -6.04
N CYS A 144 -8.71 2.00 -5.37
CA CYS A 144 -7.52 1.86 -4.53
C CYS A 144 -6.22 2.11 -5.33
N HIS A 145 -6.18 1.68 -6.60
CA HIS A 145 -5.06 1.95 -7.53
C HIS A 145 -4.85 3.43 -7.82
N ALA A 146 -5.84 4.29 -7.58
CA ALA A 146 -5.74 5.73 -7.80
C ALA A 146 -5.50 6.52 -6.49
N TRP A 147 -6.16 6.11 -5.40
CA TRP A 147 -5.89 6.67 -4.07
C TRP A 147 -4.43 6.47 -3.67
N THR A 148 -3.87 5.27 -3.89
CA THR A 148 -2.49 4.95 -3.48
C THR A 148 -1.43 5.87 -4.09
N PRO A 149 -1.34 6.10 -5.42
CA PRO A 149 -0.37 7.04 -5.98
C PRO A 149 -0.68 8.49 -5.61
N ALA A 150 -1.96 8.89 -5.50
CA ALA A 150 -2.33 10.22 -5.03
C ALA A 150 -1.79 10.46 -3.61
N SER A 151 -1.91 9.45 -2.73
CA SER A 151 -1.43 9.52 -1.35
C SER A 151 0.08 9.61 -1.19
N MET A 152 0.82 9.05 -2.16
CA MET A 152 2.28 9.07 -2.19
C MET A 152 2.84 10.38 -2.75
N LEU A 153 2.20 10.93 -3.79
CA LEU A 153 2.75 12.05 -4.55
C LEU A 153 2.20 13.40 -4.09
N GLU A 154 0.97 13.45 -3.58
CA GLU A 154 0.35 14.68 -3.12
C GLU A 154 0.57 14.91 -1.62
N GLU A 155 0.73 16.18 -1.25
CA GLU A 155 0.66 16.55 0.16
C GLU A 155 -0.72 16.20 0.72
N GLU A 156 -0.79 15.84 2.00
CA GLU A 156 -2.07 15.59 2.64
C GLU A 156 -2.86 16.91 2.81
N PRO A 157 -4.12 16.99 2.35
CA PRO A 157 -5.02 18.09 2.71
C PRO A 157 -5.13 18.23 4.24
N ARG A 158 -4.97 19.44 4.80
CA ARG A 158 -4.88 19.65 6.26
C ARG A 158 -6.09 20.33 6.88
N CYS A 159 -6.58 21.37 6.24
CA CYS A 159 -7.67 22.21 6.73
C CYS A 159 -8.81 22.30 5.73
N ALA A 160 -10.03 22.55 6.22
CA ALA A 160 -11.16 22.86 5.36
C ALA A 160 -10.90 24.13 4.54
N VAL A 161 -11.37 24.15 3.30
CA VAL A 161 -11.23 25.27 2.36
C VAL A 161 -12.61 25.69 1.88
N THR A 162 -12.94 26.96 2.01
CA THR A 162 -14.13 27.53 1.36
C THR A 162 -13.74 28.15 0.03
N TYR A 163 -14.33 27.66 -1.06
CA TYR A 163 -14.14 28.18 -2.41
C TYR A 163 -15.50 28.40 -3.07
N ASN A 164 -15.74 29.59 -3.60
CA ASN A 164 -17.02 29.99 -4.22
C ASN A 164 -18.27 29.66 -3.36
N GLY A 165 -18.15 29.83 -2.04
CA GLY A 165 -19.25 29.61 -1.10
C GLY A 165 -19.47 28.15 -0.68
N VAL A 166 -18.66 27.21 -1.18
CA VAL A 166 -18.70 25.78 -0.82
C VAL A 166 -17.50 25.43 0.05
N THR A 167 -17.73 24.71 1.15
CA THR A 167 -16.66 24.25 2.04
C THR A 167 -16.27 22.80 1.72
N PHE A 168 -15.02 22.62 1.31
CA PHE A 168 -14.37 21.33 1.11
C PHE A 168 -13.61 20.95 2.37
N GLN A 169 -13.97 19.82 2.97
CA GLN A 169 -13.18 19.21 4.04
C GLN A 169 -11.94 18.54 3.45
N PRO A 170 -10.89 18.29 4.25
CA PRO A 170 -9.73 17.52 3.81
C PRO A 170 -10.09 16.21 3.11
N LEU A 171 -11.09 15.47 3.62
CA LEU A 171 -11.54 14.22 3.02
C LEU A 171 -12.26 14.41 1.67
N ASP A 172 -12.96 15.53 1.45
CA ASP A 172 -13.52 15.86 0.13
C ASP A 172 -12.39 16.04 -0.89
N ILE A 173 -11.30 16.72 -0.51
CA ILE A 173 -10.15 16.95 -1.39
C ILE A 173 -9.42 15.63 -1.67
N LYS A 174 -9.31 14.73 -0.68
CA LYS A 174 -8.79 13.37 -0.89
C LYS A 174 -9.63 12.58 -1.90
N ALA A 175 -10.96 12.75 -1.88
CA ALA A 175 -11.86 12.13 -2.86
C ALA A 175 -11.57 12.62 -4.27
N LEU A 176 -11.56 13.94 -4.45
CA LEU A 176 -11.33 14.56 -5.76
C LEU A 176 -9.93 14.23 -6.30
N LEU A 177 -8.89 14.21 -5.46
CA LEU A 177 -7.54 13.82 -5.87
C LEU A 177 -7.50 12.36 -6.33
N SER A 178 -8.14 11.45 -5.59
CA SER A 178 -8.16 10.02 -5.95
C SER A 178 -8.84 9.82 -7.31
N ASP A 179 -9.97 10.48 -7.54
CA ASP A 179 -10.72 10.38 -8.79
C ASP A 179 -10.00 11.03 -9.99
N VAL A 180 -9.24 12.11 -9.75
CA VAL A 180 -8.32 12.65 -10.78
C VAL A 180 -7.27 11.62 -11.18
N TYR A 181 -6.66 10.94 -10.21
CA TYR A 181 -5.61 9.95 -10.49
C TYR A 181 -6.14 8.72 -11.21
N ASP A 182 -7.44 8.39 -11.07
CA ASP A 182 -8.10 7.34 -11.83
C ASP A 182 -8.32 7.76 -13.29
N GLY A 183 -8.89 8.95 -13.50
CA GLY A 183 -9.16 9.48 -14.85
C GLY A 183 -7.93 10.01 -15.60
N ALA A 184 -6.75 10.08 -14.95
CA ALA A 184 -5.52 10.59 -15.52
C ALA A 184 -4.57 9.48 -16.01
N THR A 185 -3.79 9.77 -17.05
CA THR A 185 -2.69 8.88 -17.45
C THR A 185 -1.47 9.11 -16.56
N VAL A 186 -1.32 8.29 -15.52
CA VAL A 186 -0.12 8.29 -14.65
C VAL A 186 0.82 7.17 -15.09
N SER A 187 2.05 7.54 -15.47
CA SER A 187 3.07 6.54 -15.83
C SER A 187 3.56 5.80 -14.59
N THR A 188 3.68 4.47 -14.67
CA THR A 188 4.15 3.62 -13.57
C THR A 188 5.45 2.91 -13.91
N VAL A 189 6.19 2.49 -12.87
CA VAL A 189 7.14 1.38 -12.95
C VAL A 189 6.47 0.19 -12.29
N PHE A 190 6.25 -0.86 -13.06
CA PHE A 190 5.56 -2.06 -12.59
C PHE A 190 6.52 -3.26 -12.63
N THR A 191 6.55 -4.00 -11.53
CA THR A 191 7.43 -5.15 -11.30
C THR A 191 6.65 -6.28 -10.65
N GLY A 192 6.92 -7.51 -11.06
CA GLY A 192 5.97 -8.62 -10.89
C GLY A 192 4.86 -8.64 -11.96
N THR A 193 4.04 -9.68 -11.90
CA THR A 193 2.99 -10.01 -12.86
C THR A 193 1.77 -10.44 -12.08
N ARG A 194 0.62 -9.80 -12.36
CA ARG A 194 -0.64 -10.12 -11.69
C ARG A 194 -1.02 -11.59 -11.86
N TYR A 195 -1.35 -12.26 -10.76
CA TYR A 195 -2.09 -13.51 -10.77
C TYR A 195 -3.59 -13.25 -10.88
N ASN A 196 -4.17 -13.52 -12.06
CA ASN A 196 -5.60 -13.28 -12.33
C ASN A 196 -6.52 -14.40 -11.81
N GLY A 197 -6.05 -15.24 -10.89
CA GLY A 197 -6.71 -16.51 -10.54
C GLY A 197 -6.59 -17.57 -11.65
N GLY A 198 -7.02 -18.81 -11.36
CA GLY A 198 -7.02 -19.91 -12.34
C GLY A 198 -6.71 -21.27 -11.73
N THR A 199 -6.44 -22.27 -12.60
CA THR A 199 -5.94 -23.57 -12.17
C THR A 199 -4.50 -23.44 -11.71
N ASP A 200 -4.33 -23.56 -10.41
CA ASP A 200 -3.02 -23.71 -9.79
C ASP A 200 -3.05 -24.91 -8.83
N SER A 201 -1.87 -25.48 -8.60
CA SER A 201 -1.64 -26.59 -7.68
C SER A 201 -0.26 -26.43 -7.08
N THR A 202 -0.12 -26.83 -5.82
CA THR A 202 1.17 -26.86 -5.13
C THR A 202 1.87 -28.20 -5.38
N ASP A 203 3.20 -28.18 -5.46
CA ASP A 203 3.98 -29.42 -5.42
C ASP A 203 4.10 -29.95 -3.98
N GLU A 204 4.84 -31.05 -3.79
CA GLU A 204 4.97 -31.70 -2.47
C GLU A 204 5.69 -30.83 -1.41
N TYR A 205 6.25 -29.68 -1.81
CA TYR A 205 6.97 -28.74 -0.97
C TYR A 205 6.23 -27.40 -0.78
N GLY A 206 4.97 -27.31 -1.22
CA GLY A 206 4.15 -26.09 -1.16
C GLY A 206 4.21 -25.25 -2.44
N ARG A 207 5.29 -25.35 -3.22
CA ARG A 207 5.54 -24.45 -4.34
C ARG A 207 4.42 -24.47 -5.39
N HIS A 208 3.83 -23.31 -5.63
CA HIS A 208 2.79 -23.11 -6.64
C HIS A 208 3.27 -23.46 -8.05
N SER A 209 2.40 -24.08 -8.87
CA SER A 209 2.71 -24.46 -10.25
C SER A 209 2.69 -23.25 -11.20
N SER A 210 1.87 -22.26 -10.89
CA SER A 210 1.65 -21.03 -11.66
C SER A 210 2.87 -20.11 -11.62
N ASP A 211 3.43 -19.79 -12.79
CA ASP A 211 4.57 -18.87 -12.89
C ASP A 211 4.22 -17.46 -12.40
N SER A 212 2.97 -16.99 -12.61
CA SER A 212 2.52 -15.67 -12.15
C SER A 212 2.34 -15.61 -10.63
N TYR A 213 1.97 -16.73 -9.99
CA TYR A 213 1.90 -16.78 -8.52
C TYR A 213 3.29 -16.69 -7.91
N ARG A 214 4.29 -17.30 -8.56
CA ARG A 214 5.69 -17.24 -8.14
C ARG A 214 6.42 -15.97 -8.62
N ASP A 215 5.76 -15.03 -9.29
CA ASP A 215 6.45 -13.99 -10.08
C ASP A 215 7.14 -12.93 -9.21
N LEU A 216 6.61 -12.64 -8.02
CA LEU A 216 7.31 -11.80 -7.05
C LEU A 216 8.26 -12.64 -6.19
N ASN A 217 9.49 -12.78 -6.67
CA ASN A 217 10.52 -13.46 -5.90
C ASN A 217 10.87 -12.74 -4.59
N PRO A 218 11.05 -13.46 -3.46
CA PRO A 218 11.41 -12.86 -2.17
C PRO A 218 12.75 -12.12 -2.14
N ALA A 219 13.74 -12.51 -2.95
CA ALA A 219 14.98 -11.76 -3.12
C ALA A 219 14.74 -10.41 -3.77
N TYR A 220 13.95 -10.37 -4.86
CA TYR A 220 13.57 -9.11 -5.46
C TYR A 220 12.78 -8.24 -4.48
N PHE A 221 11.79 -8.83 -3.79
CA PHE A 221 11.03 -8.14 -2.75
C PHE A 221 11.95 -7.54 -1.67
N HIS A 222 12.90 -8.32 -1.14
CA HIS A 222 13.84 -7.86 -0.13
C HIS A 222 14.74 -6.74 -0.65
N ILE A 223 15.35 -6.91 -1.82
CA ILE A 223 16.23 -5.92 -2.45
C ILE A 223 15.46 -4.63 -2.73
N ALA A 224 14.27 -4.72 -3.32
CA ALA A 224 13.44 -3.57 -3.62
C ALA A 224 13.04 -2.84 -2.33
N ALA A 225 12.48 -3.54 -1.35
CA ALA A 225 12.00 -2.91 -0.12
C ALA A 225 13.13 -2.21 0.65
N THR A 226 14.28 -2.87 0.81
CA THR A 226 15.44 -2.32 1.53
C THR A 226 16.09 -1.14 0.79
N ASN A 227 16.23 -1.20 -0.54
CA ASN A 227 16.78 -0.09 -1.31
C ASN A 227 15.82 1.10 -1.34
N LEU A 228 14.56 0.89 -1.71
CA LEU A 228 13.59 1.98 -1.87
C LEU A 228 13.37 2.71 -0.53
N LEU A 229 12.98 1.96 0.52
CA LEU A 229 12.62 2.55 1.81
C LEU A 229 13.83 2.93 2.65
N GLY A 230 14.95 2.21 2.53
CA GLY A 230 16.09 2.37 3.41
C GLY A 230 17.26 3.17 2.83
N LYS A 231 17.44 3.19 1.50
CA LYS A 231 18.59 3.87 0.84
C LYS A 231 18.17 5.03 -0.05
N LEU A 232 17.00 4.97 -0.68
CA LEU A 232 16.56 5.93 -1.69
C LEU A 232 15.53 6.96 -1.19
N ASN A 233 15.08 6.83 0.07
CA ASN A 233 13.98 7.64 0.62
C ASN A 233 12.76 7.67 -0.31
N ALA A 234 12.43 6.50 -0.87
CA ALA A 234 11.31 6.28 -1.77
C ALA A 234 10.37 5.24 -1.17
N THR A 235 9.15 5.15 -1.71
CA THR A 235 8.22 4.08 -1.36
C THR A 235 7.53 3.53 -2.61
N PHE A 236 6.73 2.49 -2.42
CA PHE A 236 6.02 1.78 -3.47
C PHE A 236 4.62 1.38 -3.01
N ILE A 237 3.83 0.91 -3.97
CA ILE A 237 2.50 0.36 -3.80
C ILE A 237 2.63 -1.14 -3.94
N ALA A 238 1.98 -1.88 -3.06
CA ALA A 238 1.93 -3.34 -3.11
C ALA A 238 0.48 -3.79 -3.19
N ASP A 239 0.23 -4.84 -3.97
CA ASP A 239 -0.95 -5.67 -3.74
C ASP A 239 -0.67 -6.55 -2.53
N VAL A 240 -1.40 -6.33 -1.44
CA VAL A 240 -1.16 -7.01 -0.16
C VAL A 240 -2.04 -8.24 0.03
N THR A 241 -2.78 -8.63 -1.01
CA THR A 241 -3.60 -9.85 -1.03
C THR A 241 -3.13 -10.80 -2.12
N ALA A 242 -2.89 -12.07 -1.79
CA ALA A 242 -2.53 -13.12 -2.75
C ALA A 242 -3.76 -13.76 -3.44
N GLY A 243 -4.87 -13.02 -3.54
CA GLY A 243 -6.20 -13.50 -3.93
C GLY A 243 -6.65 -13.04 -5.32
N SER A 244 -7.92 -13.27 -5.66
CA SER A 244 -8.52 -12.77 -6.92
C SER A 244 -8.86 -11.28 -6.88
N GLU A 245 -9.11 -10.75 -5.68
CA GLU A 245 -9.30 -9.32 -5.45
C GLU A 245 -7.93 -8.64 -5.44
N VAL A 246 -7.86 -7.41 -5.96
CA VAL A 246 -6.62 -6.62 -6.00
C VAL A 246 -6.73 -5.48 -5.01
N TRP A 247 -5.84 -5.45 -4.02
CA TRP A 247 -5.83 -4.45 -2.96
C TRP A 247 -4.52 -3.68 -2.94
N ASN A 248 -4.49 -2.56 -3.66
CA ASN A 248 -3.35 -1.66 -3.71
C ASN A 248 -3.23 -0.87 -2.40
N GLN A 249 -2.08 -0.97 -1.73
CA GLN A 249 -1.80 -0.23 -0.50
C GLN A 249 -0.46 0.52 -0.61
N PRO A 250 -0.38 1.79 -0.16
CA PRO A 250 0.86 2.53 -0.20
C PRO A 250 1.72 2.09 1.00
N VAL A 251 2.92 1.58 0.70
CA VAL A 251 3.84 1.08 1.72
C VAL A 251 4.38 2.26 2.52
N ARG A 252 4.41 2.09 3.84
CA ARG A 252 4.95 3.05 4.80
C ARG A 252 6.36 2.66 5.25
N GLY A 253 6.62 1.37 5.42
CA GLY A 253 7.92 0.93 5.91
C GLY A 253 8.15 -0.58 5.82
N PHE A 254 9.41 -0.94 6.04
CA PHE A 254 9.91 -2.30 6.02
C PHE A 254 10.87 -2.49 7.18
N LYS A 255 10.77 -3.63 7.87
CA LYS A 255 11.68 -3.98 8.96
C LYS A 255 12.02 -5.46 8.94
N VAL A 256 13.30 -5.76 9.01
CA VAL A 256 13.83 -7.11 9.23
C VAL A 256 13.86 -7.38 10.74
N TYR A 257 13.20 -8.46 11.15
CA TYR A 257 13.12 -8.90 12.55
C TYR A 257 14.10 -10.03 12.85
N GLU A 258 14.43 -10.84 11.84
CA GLU A 258 15.34 -11.96 11.98
C GLU A 258 16.14 -12.14 10.70
N GLN A 259 17.43 -12.43 10.86
CA GLN A 259 18.32 -12.96 9.82
C GLN A 259 19.11 -14.11 10.45
N THR A 260 18.89 -15.32 9.97
CA THR A 260 19.52 -16.52 10.50
C THR A 260 20.26 -17.23 9.38
N ASN A 261 21.60 -17.24 9.47
CA ASN A 261 22.45 -17.95 8.51
C ASN A 261 22.25 -19.46 8.65
N MET A 262 22.18 -20.14 7.51
CA MET A 262 22.00 -21.58 7.39
C MET A 262 22.92 -22.14 6.29
N THR A 263 23.35 -23.38 6.44
CA THR A 263 23.91 -24.12 5.30
C THR A 263 22.80 -24.52 4.33
N LEU A 264 23.17 -24.95 3.12
CA LEU A 264 22.23 -25.48 2.13
C LEU A 264 21.50 -26.72 2.68
N GLU A 265 22.23 -27.61 3.36
CA GLU A 265 21.70 -28.84 3.95
C GLU A 265 20.74 -28.52 5.11
N GLU A 266 21.07 -27.55 5.97
CA GLU A 266 20.19 -27.10 7.05
C GLU A 266 18.88 -26.54 6.50
N ALA A 267 18.93 -25.69 5.46
CA ALA A 267 17.74 -25.13 4.83
C ALA A 267 16.90 -26.22 4.14
N ALA A 268 17.55 -27.12 3.38
CA ALA A 268 16.91 -28.25 2.71
C ALA A 268 16.14 -29.13 3.69
N SER A 269 16.78 -29.49 4.81
CA SER A 269 16.17 -30.34 5.82
C SER A 269 15.07 -29.62 6.59
N THR A 270 15.26 -28.34 6.93
CA THR A 270 14.34 -27.59 7.79
C THR A 270 13.03 -27.25 7.08
N PHE A 271 13.11 -26.76 5.83
CA PHE A 271 11.94 -26.25 5.12
C PHE A 271 11.30 -27.27 4.18
N TYR A 272 12.08 -28.24 3.67
CA TYR A 272 11.61 -29.15 2.61
C TYR A 272 11.76 -30.63 2.98
N GLY A 273 12.39 -30.97 4.11
CA GLY A 273 12.64 -32.36 4.51
C GLY A 273 13.60 -33.10 3.56
N LEU A 274 14.51 -32.36 2.92
CA LEU A 274 15.46 -32.86 1.91
C LEU A 274 16.89 -32.90 2.43
N GLU A 275 17.72 -33.78 1.87
CA GLU A 275 19.16 -33.84 2.17
C GLU A 275 19.97 -32.78 1.42
N GLU A 276 19.54 -32.41 0.21
CA GLU A 276 20.21 -31.44 -0.65
C GLU A 276 19.26 -30.31 -1.06
N TYR A 277 19.77 -29.07 -1.08
CA TYR A 277 19.00 -27.89 -1.49
C TYR A 277 18.75 -27.89 -3.00
N PRO A 278 17.49 -27.98 -3.47
CA PRO A 278 17.23 -28.28 -4.88
C PRO A 278 16.98 -27.06 -5.76
N TRP A 279 16.85 -25.86 -5.17
CA TRP A 279 16.26 -24.69 -5.83
C TRP A 279 17.26 -23.89 -6.66
N ASN A 280 18.46 -23.66 -6.12
CA ASN A 280 19.51 -22.93 -6.83
C ASN A 280 20.89 -23.55 -6.62
N SER A 281 21.44 -24.17 -7.66
CA SER A 281 22.77 -24.79 -7.63
C SER A 281 23.93 -23.79 -7.59
N ALA A 282 23.66 -22.49 -7.84
CA ALA A 282 24.64 -21.43 -7.67
C ALA A 282 24.75 -20.95 -6.21
N ALA A 283 23.73 -21.20 -5.38
CA ALA A 283 23.73 -20.82 -3.97
C ALA A 283 24.89 -21.47 -3.20
N LYS A 284 25.48 -20.70 -2.30
CA LYS A 284 26.63 -21.07 -1.46
C LYS A 284 26.28 -21.09 0.01
N SER A 285 25.34 -20.26 0.42
CA SER A 285 24.74 -20.25 1.74
C SER A 285 23.31 -19.74 1.67
N ILE A 286 22.56 -19.95 2.75
CA ILE A 286 21.17 -19.53 2.88
C ILE A 286 21.05 -18.59 4.08
N VAL A 287 20.20 -17.57 3.98
CA VAL A 287 19.79 -16.75 5.12
C VAL A 287 18.27 -16.82 5.23
N TYR A 288 17.77 -17.39 6.33
CA TYR A 288 16.36 -17.27 6.68
C TYR A 288 16.07 -15.84 7.16
N VAL A 289 14.99 -15.24 6.66
CA VAL A 289 14.59 -13.89 6.99
C VAL A 289 13.14 -13.84 7.41
N LYS A 290 12.89 -13.21 8.57
CA LYS A 290 11.57 -12.76 8.98
C LYS A 290 11.50 -11.25 8.85
N THR A 291 10.57 -10.75 8.05
CA THR A 291 10.39 -9.30 7.84
C THR A 291 8.95 -8.88 8.05
N ARG A 292 8.72 -7.59 8.26
CA ARG A 292 7.40 -6.99 8.26
C ARG A 292 7.35 -5.87 7.24
N LEU A 293 6.40 -5.95 6.31
CA LEU A 293 5.99 -4.82 5.48
C LEU A 293 4.86 -4.09 6.22
N SER A 294 4.93 -2.77 6.29
CA SER A 294 3.89 -1.93 6.88
C SER A 294 3.32 -0.99 5.83
N TRP A 295 1.99 -0.90 5.74
CA TRP A 295 1.29 -0.08 4.76
C TRP A 295 0.14 0.68 5.42
N ILE A 296 -0.38 1.68 4.71
CA ILE A 296 -1.54 2.46 5.14
C ILE A 296 -2.81 1.77 4.69
N PHE A 297 -3.83 1.70 5.55
CA PHE A 297 -5.15 1.17 5.20
C PHE A 297 -6.21 2.28 5.12
N GLU A 298 -7.38 1.90 4.59
CA GLU A 298 -8.46 2.80 4.23
C GLU A 298 -9.23 3.40 5.42
N THR A 299 -9.63 4.66 5.29
CA THR A 299 -10.49 5.30 6.29
C THR A 299 -11.27 6.48 5.73
N TYR A 300 -12.49 6.68 6.25
CA TYR A 300 -13.28 7.90 6.07
C TYR A 300 -13.03 8.94 7.18
N THR A 301 -11.90 8.85 7.90
CA THR A 301 -11.57 9.83 8.94
C THR A 301 -11.07 11.12 8.30
N ASP A 302 -11.74 12.21 8.60
CA ASP A 302 -11.39 13.54 8.09
C ASP A 302 -10.21 14.19 8.85
N GLY A 303 -9.53 15.13 8.19
CA GLY A 303 -8.43 15.92 8.74
C GLY A 303 -7.02 15.50 8.31
N ALA A 304 -6.04 16.20 8.89
CA ALA A 304 -4.61 16.07 8.63
C ALA A 304 -3.98 14.87 9.39
N LEU A 305 -4.26 13.65 8.97
CA LEU A 305 -3.92 12.43 9.72
C LEU A 305 -2.40 12.19 9.84
N VAL A 306 -1.61 12.57 8.84
CA VAL A 306 -0.15 12.43 8.83
C VAL A 306 0.47 13.43 9.81
N SER A 307 0.17 14.72 9.65
CA SER A 307 0.78 15.77 10.49
C SER A 307 0.35 15.71 11.96
N THR A 308 -0.81 15.11 12.25
CA THR A 308 -1.29 14.89 13.63
C THR A 308 -0.86 13.56 14.23
N GLY A 309 -0.10 12.73 13.51
CA GLY A 309 0.33 11.39 13.94
C GLY A 309 -0.78 10.33 13.94
N LYS A 310 -2.02 10.68 13.61
CA LYS A 310 -3.15 9.74 13.53
C LYS A 310 -2.97 8.68 12.44
N VAL A 311 -2.11 8.92 11.45
CA VAL A 311 -1.70 7.92 10.44
C VAL A 311 -1.23 6.60 11.05
N ASP A 312 -0.71 6.61 12.28
CA ASP A 312 -0.31 5.40 13.01
C ASP A 312 -1.49 4.46 13.28
N SER A 313 -2.67 5.01 13.57
CA SER A 313 -3.90 4.21 13.74
C SER A 313 -4.41 3.60 12.44
N TYR A 314 -3.89 4.09 11.31
CA TYR A 314 -4.20 3.59 9.96
C TYR A 314 -3.03 2.86 9.31
N THR A 315 -2.02 2.51 10.09
CA THR A 315 -0.88 1.71 9.61
C THR A 315 -1.02 0.28 10.09
N THR A 316 -1.10 -0.65 9.16
CA THR A 316 -1.10 -2.09 9.43
C THR A 316 0.14 -2.73 8.79
N GLY A 317 0.23 -4.06 8.81
CA GLY A 317 1.29 -4.78 8.13
C GLY A 317 1.26 -6.27 8.36
N ALA A 318 1.87 -7.03 7.46
CA ALA A 318 2.03 -8.48 7.54
C ALA A 318 3.50 -8.87 7.74
N TYR A 319 3.70 -10.02 8.37
CA TYR A 319 5.01 -10.66 8.41
C TYR A 319 5.18 -11.55 7.19
N TYR A 320 6.37 -11.49 6.59
CA TYR A 320 6.76 -12.37 5.51
C TYR A 320 8.00 -13.17 5.89
N TYR A 321 8.00 -14.44 5.47
CA TYR A 321 9.02 -15.42 5.77
C TYR A 321 9.60 -15.98 4.48
N TYR A 322 10.91 -15.92 4.34
CA TYR A 322 11.59 -16.40 3.14
C TYR A 322 13.03 -16.75 3.47
N ILE A 323 13.63 -17.53 2.57
CA ILE A 323 15.06 -17.76 2.54
C ILE A 323 15.68 -16.98 1.39
N LEU A 324 16.82 -16.35 1.65
CA LEU A 324 17.66 -15.71 0.64
C LEU A 324 18.81 -16.65 0.28
N GLU A 325 19.03 -16.80 -1.01
CA GLU A 325 20.13 -17.56 -1.59
C GLU A 325 21.31 -16.62 -1.86
N MET A 326 22.48 -16.98 -1.34
CA MET A 326 23.67 -16.12 -1.36
C MET A 326 24.79 -16.73 -2.21
N ASP A 327 25.57 -15.89 -2.89
CA ASP A 327 26.85 -16.29 -3.48
C ASP A 327 28.01 -16.25 -2.45
N ASP A 328 29.24 -16.56 -2.90
CA ASP A 328 30.44 -16.57 -2.06
C ASP A 328 30.83 -15.17 -1.54
N ASP A 329 30.37 -14.10 -2.20
CA ASP A 329 30.65 -12.70 -1.85
C ASP A 329 29.58 -12.10 -0.93
N GLY A 330 28.53 -12.87 -0.59
CA GLY A 330 27.41 -12.42 0.24
C GLY A 330 26.41 -11.55 -0.53
N ASN A 331 26.37 -11.65 -1.86
CA ASN A 331 25.32 -11.05 -2.67
C ASN A 331 24.10 -11.97 -2.73
N ILE A 332 22.92 -11.36 -2.66
CA ILE A 332 21.65 -12.05 -2.84
C ILE A 332 21.51 -12.40 -4.33
N ILE A 333 21.33 -13.69 -4.63
CA ILE A 333 21.23 -14.20 -6.00
C ILE A 333 19.90 -14.94 -6.28
N GLY A 334 19.04 -15.04 -5.28
CA GLY A 334 17.72 -15.66 -5.37
C GLY A 334 17.11 -15.85 -3.99
N GLY A 335 15.98 -16.54 -3.93
CA GLY A 335 15.26 -16.81 -2.68
C GLY A 335 13.99 -17.60 -2.92
N GLU A 336 13.45 -18.18 -1.86
CA GLU A 336 12.20 -18.95 -1.88
C GLU A 336 11.33 -18.54 -0.68
N TRP A 337 10.02 -18.41 -0.89
CA TRP A 337 9.07 -18.18 0.20
C TRP A 337 8.98 -19.44 1.07
N VAL A 338 8.71 -19.26 2.37
CA VAL A 338 8.55 -20.38 3.32
C VAL A 338 7.41 -20.10 4.30
N TYR A 339 6.96 -21.16 4.99
CA TYR A 339 5.79 -21.11 5.88
C TYR A 339 4.56 -20.59 5.15
N ASP A 340 3.69 -19.84 5.83
CA ASP A 340 2.46 -19.31 5.27
C ASP A 340 2.70 -18.27 4.15
N SER A 341 3.92 -17.74 4.02
CA SER A 341 4.26 -16.80 2.94
C SER A 341 4.43 -17.44 1.58
N ASP A 342 4.31 -18.76 1.45
CA ASP A 342 4.23 -19.43 0.14
C ASP A 342 2.88 -19.14 -0.55
N ASP A 343 1.80 -19.07 0.25
CA ASP A 343 0.45 -18.69 -0.20
C ASP A 343 0.12 -17.20 0.07
N ASP A 344 0.76 -16.56 1.06
CA ASP A 344 0.43 -15.19 1.52
C ASP A 344 1.66 -14.27 1.41
N HIS A 345 1.90 -13.81 0.18
CA HIS A 345 2.92 -12.81 -0.16
C HIS A 345 2.35 -11.76 -1.13
N PRO A 346 2.97 -10.58 -1.27
CA PRO A 346 2.51 -9.60 -2.25
C PRO A 346 2.59 -10.16 -3.68
N ASP A 347 1.58 -9.89 -4.51
CA ASP A 347 1.52 -10.38 -5.89
C ASP A 347 2.42 -9.54 -6.82
N PHE A 348 2.40 -8.22 -6.63
CA PHE A 348 3.24 -7.29 -7.38
C PHE A 348 3.54 -6.02 -6.58
N ILE A 349 4.60 -5.32 -7.00
CA ILE A 349 4.93 -3.98 -6.50
C ILE A 349 5.09 -3.00 -7.65
N TRP A 350 4.62 -1.78 -7.45
CA TRP A 350 4.70 -0.74 -8.46
C TRP A 350 4.76 0.65 -7.82
N PHE A 351 5.14 1.66 -8.58
CA PHE A 351 5.10 3.04 -8.10
C PHE A 351 4.86 4.02 -9.25
N PRO A 352 4.19 5.16 -8.97
CA PRO A 352 3.96 6.20 -9.95
C PRO A 352 5.26 6.98 -10.22
N LYS A 353 5.51 7.33 -11.48
CA LYS A 353 6.70 8.08 -11.89
C LYS A 353 6.59 9.58 -11.62
N ALA A 354 5.38 10.11 -11.70
CA ALA A 354 5.10 11.54 -11.59
C ALA A 354 3.61 11.76 -11.30
N LYS A 355 3.28 12.98 -10.88
CA LYS A 355 1.91 13.48 -10.82
C LYS A 355 1.28 13.55 -12.22
N PRO A 356 -0.06 13.56 -12.34
CA PRO A 356 -0.74 13.91 -13.57
C PRO A 356 -0.24 15.23 -14.17
N ALA A 357 -0.39 15.40 -15.49
CA ALA A 357 -0.07 16.67 -16.13
C ALA A 357 -0.96 17.79 -15.56
N ALA A 358 -0.41 18.97 -15.31
CA ALA A 358 -1.11 20.04 -14.59
C ALA A 358 -2.40 20.53 -15.28
N ASP A 359 -2.51 20.35 -16.61
CA ASP A 359 -3.66 20.69 -17.45
C ASP A 359 -4.63 19.52 -17.66
N THR A 360 -4.45 18.40 -16.95
CA THR A 360 -5.34 17.24 -17.05
C THR A 360 -6.77 17.61 -16.65
N VAL A 361 -7.72 17.27 -17.51
CA VAL A 361 -9.15 17.24 -17.22
C VAL A 361 -9.63 15.84 -17.55
N THR A 362 -10.25 15.15 -16.59
CA THR A 362 -10.72 13.77 -16.77
C THR A 362 -11.94 13.72 -17.71
N SER A 363 -12.31 12.50 -18.11
CA SER A 363 -13.55 12.17 -18.86
C SER A 363 -14.81 12.78 -18.26
N ILE A 364 -14.90 12.84 -16.92
CA ILE A 364 -16.05 13.37 -16.18
C ILE A 364 -16.05 14.90 -16.06
N GLY A 365 -14.98 15.58 -16.49
CA GLY A 365 -14.82 17.04 -16.38
C GLY A 365 -14.18 17.51 -15.08
N LEU A 366 -13.53 16.61 -14.33
CA LEU A 366 -12.78 16.94 -13.11
C LEU A 366 -11.39 17.47 -13.51
N SER A 367 -11.10 18.72 -13.16
CA SER A 367 -9.85 19.39 -13.54
C SER A 367 -8.80 19.23 -12.44
N TYR A 368 -7.64 18.68 -12.80
CA TYR A 368 -6.54 18.54 -11.84
C TYR A 368 -6.01 19.91 -11.38
N ALA A 369 -6.09 20.94 -12.21
CA ALA A 369 -5.71 22.30 -11.84
C ALA A 369 -6.61 22.85 -10.72
N ASP A 370 -7.93 22.62 -10.82
CA ASP A 370 -8.91 23.06 -9.83
C ASP A 370 -8.75 22.30 -8.50
N VAL A 371 -8.54 20.98 -8.56
CA VAL A 371 -8.28 20.16 -7.37
C VAL A 371 -6.94 20.53 -6.73
N SER A 372 -5.91 20.81 -7.53
CA SER A 372 -4.61 21.28 -7.04
C SER A 372 -4.71 22.63 -6.33
N LEU A 373 -5.57 23.55 -6.81
CA LEU A 373 -5.85 24.81 -6.15
C LEU A 373 -6.46 24.57 -4.75
N LEU A 374 -7.46 23.69 -4.64
CA LEU A 374 -8.06 23.35 -3.35
C LEU A 374 -7.05 22.70 -2.40
N LEU A 375 -6.23 21.78 -2.92
CA LEU A 375 -5.16 21.13 -2.15
C LEU A 375 -4.17 22.15 -1.59
N GLN A 376 -3.65 23.05 -2.43
CA GLN A 376 -2.70 24.09 -2.00
C GLN A 376 -3.28 24.95 -0.88
N LYS A 377 -4.54 25.36 -1.00
CA LYS A 377 -5.25 26.12 0.05
C LYS A 377 -5.39 25.33 1.34
N SER A 378 -5.73 24.04 1.23
CA SER A 378 -5.92 23.16 2.39
C SER A 378 -4.62 22.90 3.14
N VAL A 379 -3.53 22.68 2.41
CA VAL A 379 -2.17 22.48 2.97
C VAL A 379 -1.68 23.74 3.68
N ALA A 380 -1.95 24.92 3.11
CA ALA A 380 -1.62 26.21 3.68
C ALA A 380 -2.60 26.66 4.78
N CYS A 381 -3.69 25.91 5.02
CA CYS A 381 -4.79 26.29 5.91
C CYS A 381 -5.37 27.68 5.62
N GLU A 382 -5.36 28.09 4.35
CA GLU A 382 -5.91 29.38 3.92
C GLU A 382 -7.42 29.43 4.13
N GLY A 383 -7.90 30.50 4.78
CA GLY A 383 -9.33 30.71 5.02
C GLY A 383 -9.92 29.90 6.19
N SER A 384 -9.11 29.10 6.89
CA SER A 384 -9.52 28.48 8.14
C SER A 384 -9.49 29.54 9.26
N SER A 385 -10.64 30.10 9.62
CA SER A 385 -10.74 30.92 10.83
C SER A 385 -10.44 30.03 12.03
N SER A 386 -9.22 30.12 12.56
CA SER A 386 -8.78 29.45 13.78
C SER A 386 -9.65 29.88 14.95
N GLY A 387 -10.61 29.03 15.32
CA GLY A 387 -11.48 29.19 16.47
C GLY A 387 -11.43 27.97 17.37
N SER A 388 -10.28 27.68 17.97
CA SER A 388 -10.16 26.85 19.17
C SER A 388 -8.82 27.13 19.85
N THR A 389 -8.81 28.17 20.67
CA THR A 389 -7.80 28.38 21.70
C THR A 389 -7.80 27.20 22.67
N ALA A 390 -6.62 26.66 22.92
CA ALA A 390 -6.33 25.77 24.05
C ALA A 390 -6.78 26.42 25.37
N ALA A 391 -7.69 25.77 26.09
CA ALA A 391 -7.94 26.05 27.49
C ALA A 391 -7.19 25.00 28.32
N GLY A 392 -6.04 25.42 28.85
CA GLY A 392 -5.34 24.70 29.90
C GLY A 392 -6.14 24.72 31.20
N SER A 393 -6.04 23.58 31.89
CA SER A 393 -6.14 23.34 33.32
C SER A 393 -6.51 24.52 34.22
N ALA A 394 -7.63 24.41 34.93
CA ALA A 394 -7.79 24.98 36.26
C ALA A 394 -8.75 24.11 37.10
N GLU A 395 -8.39 24.00 38.37
CA GLU A 395 -8.77 22.98 39.34
C GLU A 395 -10.19 23.09 39.90
N SER A 396 -10.58 21.94 40.46
CA SER A 396 -11.68 21.65 41.38
C SER A 396 -12.02 22.75 42.41
N SER A 397 -13.31 22.99 42.61
CA SER A 397 -13.83 23.40 43.92
C SER A 397 -15.18 22.72 44.20
N THR A 398 -15.13 21.81 45.15
CA THR A 398 -16.21 21.11 45.85
C THR A 398 -17.18 22.04 46.59
N LEU A 399 -18.46 21.64 46.68
CA LEU A 399 -19.42 21.84 47.80
C LEU A 399 -20.54 20.79 47.60
N ALA A 400 -20.61 19.71 48.41
CA ALA A 400 -21.40 19.57 49.66
C ALA A 400 -22.93 19.63 49.40
N SER A 401 -23.83 18.74 49.86
CA SER A 401 -23.82 17.59 50.76
C SER A 401 -25.18 16.87 50.67
N ASN A 402 -25.18 15.57 50.99
CA ASN A 402 -26.20 14.76 51.72
C ASN A 402 -27.70 14.90 51.41
N VAL A 403 -28.37 13.77 51.18
CA VAL A 403 -29.23 13.06 52.17
C VAL A 403 -29.70 11.72 51.56
N ALA A 404 -29.68 10.68 52.40
CA ALA A 404 -30.09 9.31 52.13
C ALA A 404 -31.51 9.02 52.64
N SER A 405 -32.20 8.07 52.01
CA SER A 405 -33.21 7.12 52.55
C SER A 405 -34.08 6.62 51.39
N SER A 406 -34.62 5.41 51.30
CA SER A 406 -34.48 4.11 51.96
C SER A 406 -35.54 3.22 51.30
N SER A 407 -35.20 1.93 51.11
CA SER A 407 -36.10 0.77 51.27
C SER A 407 -37.40 0.62 50.47
N GLY A 408 -37.59 -0.59 49.90
CA GLY A 408 -38.87 -1.30 50.05
C GLY A 408 -39.40 -1.97 48.78
N SER A 409 -39.11 -3.26 48.63
CA SER A 409 -39.73 -4.20 47.70
C SER A 409 -41.25 -4.31 47.89
N THR A 410 -42.00 -4.67 46.84
CA THR A 410 -43.03 -5.75 46.83
C THR A 410 -43.72 -5.86 45.46
N ALA A 411 -44.29 -7.04 45.22
CA ALA A 411 -44.66 -7.61 43.93
C ALA A 411 -46.15 -7.41 43.53
N PHE A 412 -46.46 -7.90 42.32
CA PHE A 412 -47.71 -8.49 41.79
C PHE A 412 -48.56 -7.74 40.72
N SER A 413 -48.56 -8.39 39.54
CA SER A 413 -49.61 -8.60 38.51
C SER A 413 -50.48 -7.45 37.98
N SER A 414 -50.42 -7.22 36.66
CA SER A 414 -51.47 -7.63 35.69
C SER A 414 -51.17 -7.12 34.26
N GLN A 415 -51.17 -8.06 33.30
CA GLN A 415 -51.37 -7.82 31.85
C GLN A 415 -52.89 -7.59 31.59
N PRO A 416 -53.38 -7.16 30.39
CA PRO A 416 -52.80 -7.39 29.05
C PRO A 416 -52.84 -6.21 28.05
N GLY A 417 -52.15 -6.34 26.91
CA GLY A 417 -52.39 -5.52 25.73
C GLY A 417 -51.22 -5.38 24.75
N SER A 418 -51.09 -6.36 23.84
CA SER A 418 -50.66 -6.27 22.43
C SER A 418 -49.67 -5.18 21.95
N ALA A 419 -48.52 -5.61 21.40
CA ALA A 419 -48.17 -5.44 19.97
C ALA A 419 -46.70 -5.83 19.68
N SER A 420 -46.54 -6.81 18.79
CA SER A 420 -45.44 -7.03 17.83
C SER A 420 -44.02 -6.56 18.16
N ALA A 421 -43.17 -7.53 18.48
CA ALA A 421 -41.72 -7.42 18.47
C ALA A 421 -41.18 -7.41 17.01
N ALA A 422 -40.36 -6.40 16.71
CA ALA A 422 -39.38 -6.45 15.63
C ALA A 422 -38.03 -6.84 16.24
N SER A 423 -37.53 -8.02 15.87
CA SER A 423 -36.22 -8.52 16.25
C SER A 423 -35.18 -8.02 15.25
N THR A 424 -34.36 -7.06 15.65
CA THR A 424 -33.06 -6.80 15.03
C THR A 424 -32.05 -7.81 15.57
N ALA A 425 -31.83 -8.88 14.81
CA ALA A 425 -30.68 -9.75 14.97
C ALA A 425 -29.62 -9.31 13.95
N ALA A 426 -28.61 -8.58 14.43
CA ALA A 426 -27.38 -8.37 13.70
C ALA A 426 -26.58 -9.69 13.73
N SER A 427 -26.41 -10.30 12.57
CA SER A 427 -25.51 -11.45 12.39
C SER A 427 -24.11 -10.93 12.07
N THR A 428 -23.27 -10.84 13.10
CA THR A 428 -21.81 -10.82 12.99
C THR A 428 -21.33 -12.20 12.53
N ALA A 429 -20.84 -12.30 11.30
CA ALA A 429 -19.97 -13.39 10.86
C ALA A 429 -18.52 -12.89 10.95
N GLY A 430 -17.70 -13.61 11.71
CA GLY A 430 -16.37 -13.19 12.13
C GLY A 430 -15.33 -13.29 11.02
N SER A 431 -14.44 -12.30 11.00
CA SER A 431 -13.08 -12.46 10.50
C SER A 431 -12.15 -12.60 11.70
N ASN A 432 -11.24 -13.56 11.62
CA ASN A 432 -10.34 -13.94 12.69
C ASN A 432 -9.38 -12.80 13.05
N ASN A 433 -9.09 -12.68 14.35
CA ASN A 433 -8.23 -11.68 14.97
C ASN A 433 -6.88 -11.50 14.26
N ALA A 434 -6.70 -10.39 13.53
CA ALA A 434 -5.39 -9.78 13.37
C ALA A 434 -5.12 -8.93 14.62
N ALA A 435 -4.23 -9.41 15.49
CA ALA A 435 -3.82 -8.66 16.67
C ALA A 435 -3.20 -7.32 16.24
N THR A 436 -3.84 -6.22 16.64
CA THR A 436 -3.29 -4.87 16.53
C THR A 436 -2.05 -4.78 17.42
N VAL A 437 -0.86 -5.01 16.87
CA VAL A 437 0.39 -4.72 17.57
C VAL A 437 0.77 -3.27 17.27
N ALA A 438 0.84 -2.46 18.32
CA ALA A 438 1.19 -1.04 18.24
C ALA A 438 2.51 -0.83 17.48
N PRO A 439 2.63 0.25 16.68
CA PRO A 439 3.90 0.62 16.07
C PRO A 439 4.89 1.05 17.17
N VAL A 440 6.07 0.44 17.18
CA VAL A 440 7.14 0.79 18.11
C VAL A 440 7.89 1.99 17.56
N THR A 441 7.50 3.19 17.97
CA THR A 441 8.45 4.30 18.11
C THR A 441 9.19 4.13 19.43
N GLU A 442 10.31 3.41 19.43
CA GLU A 442 11.26 3.47 20.53
C GLU A 442 12.17 4.68 20.35
N ALA A 443 12.19 5.56 21.36
CA ALA A 443 13.13 6.67 21.48
C ALA A 443 14.58 6.13 21.60
N PRO A 444 15.59 6.87 21.13
CA PRO A 444 16.97 6.39 21.13
C PRO A 444 17.47 6.15 22.56
N ALA A 445 18.05 4.97 22.77
CA ALA A 445 18.62 4.56 24.05
C ALA A 445 19.65 5.59 24.54
N ALA A 446 19.56 5.92 25.83
CA ALA A 446 20.55 6.72 26.52
C ALA A 446 21.92 6.03 26.45
N THR A 447 22.91 6.76 25.95
CA THR A 447 24.33 6.37 26.00
C THR A 447 24.78 6.24 27.45
N GLU A 448 25.06 5.01 27.91
CA GLU A 448 25.89 4.79 29.08
C GLU A 448 27.35 5.11 28.75
N ALA A 449 27.95 5.98 29.57
CA ALA A 449 29.35 6.35 29.50
C ALA A 449 30.25 5.16 29.92
N PRO A 450 31.40 4.92 29.27
CA PRO A 450 32.30 3.87 29.70
C PRO A 450 33.08 4.30 30.96
N VAL A 451 33.08 3.40 31.94
CA VAL A 451 33.88 3.46 33.16
C VAL A 451 35.36 3.30 32.79
N ALA A 452 36.19 4.23 33.28
CA ALA A 452 37.63 4.19 33.16
C ALA A 452 38.24 3.01 33.93
N THR A 453 39.22 2.34 33.34
CA THR A 453 40.18 1.52 34.10
C THR A 453 41.59 1.77 33.57
N GLU A 454 42.50 1.82 34.53
CA GLU A 454 43.84 2.42 34.47
C GLU A 454 44.83 1.71 33.55
N ALA A 455 45.85 2.50 33.22
CA ALA A 455 46.95 2.23 32.32
C ALA A 455 47.94 1.16 32.82
N THR A 456 48.55 0.47 31.85
CA THR A 456 49.93 -0.01 31.98
C THR A 456 50.71 0.31 30.71
N THR A 457 51.74 1.13 30.87
CA THR A 457 52.70 1.56 29.87
C THR A 457 53.68 0.46 29.46
N THR A 458 53.97 0.32 28.17
CA THR A 458 55.33 0.04 27.65
C THR A 458 55.49 0.47 26.19
N ASN A 459 56.20 1.59 25.99
CA ASN A 459 57.23 1.91 24.99
C ASN A 459 57.19 1.42 23.52
N THR A 460 57.19 2.43 22.62
CA THR A 460 58.02 2.64 21.40
C THR A 460 57.80 1.66 20.23
N TRP A 461 57.58 2.08 18.98
CA TRP A 461 58.48 2.86 18.11
C TRP A 461 57.69 3.70 17.09
N ALA A 462 58.23 4.87 16.76
CA ALA A 462 57.79 5.74 15.68
C ALA A 462 58.52 5.40 14.38
N THR A 463 57.84 5.48 13.23
CA THR A 463 58.40 6.06 11.99
C THR A 463 57.34 6.30 10.91
N THR A 464 57.14 7.60 10.62
CA THR A 464 57.10 8.26 9.30
C THR A 464 56.14 7.80 8.20
N ALA A 465 55.23 8.73 7.85
CA ALA A 465 54.70 8.94 6.50
C ALA A 465 55.82 9.26 5.49
N PRO A 466 55.50 9.18 4.19
CA PRO A 466 55.50 10.43 3.42
C PRO A 466 54.31 10.57 2.46
N ALA A 467 54.10 11.83 2.07
CA ALA A 467 53.07 12.34 1.20
C ALA A 467 53.47 12.32 -0.29
N ALA A 468 52.43 12.52 -1.12
CA ALA A 468 52.38 13.16 -2.43
C ALA A 468 52.86 12.38 -3.66
N THR A 469 51.98 12.23 -4.67
CA THR A 469 52.06 13.04 -5.91
C THR A 469 50.82 12.86 -6.81
N MET A 470 50.36 13.98 -7.38
CA MET A 470 49.44 14.06 -8.52
C MET A 470 50.13 13.60 -9.82
N ALA A 471 49.37 13.00 -10.75
CA ALA A 471 49.50 13.23 -12.19
C ALA A 471 48.34 12.59 -12.99
N THR A 472 47.47 13.42 -13.59
CA THR A 472 46.84 13.22 -14.91
C THR A 472 47.86 13.66 -15.99
N PRO A 473 47.87 13.10 -17.22
CA PRO A 473 46.81 13.20 -18.25
C PRO A 473 46.59 11.83 -18.98
N SER A 474 45.68 11.58 -19.92
CA SER A 474 45.32 12.32 -21.12
C SER A 474 44.07 11.70 -21.78
N THR A 475 43.28 12.60 -22.36
CA THR A 475 42.26 12.42 -23.40
C THR A 475 42.59 11.41 -24.51
N ASN A 476 41.61 10.61 -24.91
CA ASN A 476 41.39 10.27 -26.32
C ASN A 476 39.89 10.14 -26.60
N GLN A 477 39.39 11.09 -27.40
CA GLN A 477 38.10 11.05 -28.06
C GLN A 477 38.14 9.99 -29.16
N TRP A 478 37.13 9.12 -29.21
CA TRP A 478 36.71 8.47 -30.45
C TRP A 478 35.21 8.67 -30.62
N THR A 479 34.90 9.64 -31.48
CA THR A 479 33.59 9.88 -32.07
C THR A 479 33.28 8.79 -33.09
N HIS A 480 32.15 8.10 -32.95
CA HIS A 480 31.46 7.48 -34.08
C HIS A 480 30.05 8.04 -34.17
N ASN A 481 29.83 8.73 -35.28
CA ASN A 481 28.58 9.29 -35.74
C ASN A 481 27.96 8.27 -36.72
N SER A 482 26.72 7.85 -36.52
CA SER A 482 25.90 7.32 -37.61
C SER A 482 24.43 7.67 -37.38
N GLN A 483 23.96 8.62 -38.18
CA GLN A 483 22.56 8.91 -38.43
C GLN A 483 21.86 7.71 -39.08
N GLY A 484 20.55 7.59 -38.85
CA GLY A 484 19.67 6.91 -39.80
C GLY A 484 18.30 6.51 -39.25
N SER A 485 17.27 7.26 -39.67
CA SER A 485 15.89 6.79 -39.93
C SER A 485 15.09 6.30 -38.70
N GLY A 486 14.13 7.05 -38.17
CA GLY A 486 12.94 7.50 -38.89
C GLY A 486 12.02 6.33 -39.20
N ASN A 487 11.11 5.98 -38.28
CA ASN A 487 9.82 5.43 -38.69
C ASN A 487 8.74 5.62 -37.63
N ASN A 488 7.55 5.85 -38.16
CA ASN A 488 6.34 6.38 -37.57
C ASN A 488 5.38 5.21 -37.26
N GLN A 489 5.07 4.97 -35.97
CA GLN A 489 3.91 4.22 -35.47
C GLN A 489 3.66 4.74 -34.05
N GLY A 490 2.51 5.23 -33.62
CA GLY A 490 1.15 5.00 -34.07
C GLY A 490 0.40 4.19 -33.01
N SER A 491 -0.23 4.89 -32.06
CA SER A 491 -1.41 4.46 -31.27
C SER A 491 -1.26 3.28 -30.29
N TRP A 492 -2.18 3.26 -29.31
CA TRP A 492 -2.56 2.19 -28.37
C TRP A 492 -2.01 2.28 -26.94
N LEU A 493 -2.46 3.28 -26.19
CA LEU A 493 -2.65 3.19 -24.73
C LEU A 493 -3.94 3.94 -24.37
N SER A 494 -5.07 3.30 -24.61
CA SER A 494 -6.40 3.72 -24.17
C SER A 494 -7.22 2.47 -23.93
N PHE A 495 -6.84 1.69 -22.91
CA PHE A 495 -7.57 0.52 -22.43
C PHE A 495 -7.23 0.29 -20.95
N PHE A 496 -7.66 1.22 -20.11
CA PHE A 496 -7.76 1.04 -18.66
C PHE A 496 -9.10 1.62 -18.21
N HIS A 497 -10.20 1.09 -18.75
CA HIS A 497 -11.51 1.18 -18.12
C HIS A 497 -11.93 -0.29 -18.02
N TRP A 498 -12.03 -0.79 -16.79
CA TRP A 498 -12.13 -2.19 -16.36
C TRP A 498 -10.80 -2.94 -16.26
N TRP A 499 -10.12 -2.89 -15.10
CA TRP A 499 -9.18 -3.95 -14.65
C TRP A 499 -9.05 -4.05 -13.14
#